data_AF-A0AA36DFK7-F1
#
_entry.id   AF-A0AA36DFK7-F1
#
_cell.length_a   1.000
_cell.length_b   1.000
_cell.length_c   1.000
_cell.angle_alpha   90.00
_cell.angle_beta   90.00
_cell.angle_gamma   90.00
#
_symmetry.space_group_name_H-M   'P 1'
#
loop_
_entity.id
_entity.type
_entity.pdbx_description
1 polymer ?
#
loop_
_entity_poly.entity_id
_entity_poly.type
_entity_poly.pdbx_seq_one_letter_code
_entity_poly.pdbx_strand_id
1 'polypeptide(L)'
;MSDARKQTSADVGTFGPVSILQIIADAHAEHGLRHNNYKRYWKYCQDHLQRMRRRAGIAHKNKSVKSYKSRFEKKVINDENFNSKTFLEILIFECERLWATGMYEKEVINEESNSRRRHRIFKKLKRTVLRAENLANLVDRSPRCEPSTKLEAQAYLAYLDGFKNLELKRWAEGYDKLMVAFTIYQQLAQGNNNGPLKKLYITRCEELQPQLRICAFNAEDSDKKVAKIGELMGLLLKIGDDDGEKAMQETEKPCVAKKLRQIRIPLDRRPLVDTLDEWRNLPTLASSLQLVNVVAQPPRPFPMPGKATFFDLAHTHLQMPDVSSRLSDLEAGAKKPEAPQPAAAPKAQTGGWFWRK
;
A
#
# COMPACT_ATOMS: atom_id res chain seq x y z
N MET A 1 43.94 0.78 23.71
CA MET A 1 43.13 -0.31 23.13
C MET A 1 42.76 -1.18 24.31
N SER A 2 41.53 -1.25 24.81
CA SER A 2 40.23 -0.97 24.22
C SER A 2 39.27 -0.86 25.39
N ASP A 3 38.64 0.29 25.61
CA ASP A 3 37.60 0.41 26.63
C ASP A 3 36.46 1.30 26.13
N ALA A 4 35.25 0.84 26.47
CA ALA A 4 33.98 1.56 26.44
C ALA A 4 33.34 1.87 25.07
N ARG A 5 32.69 0.86 24.49
CA ARG A 5 31.36 1.05 23.85
C ARG A 5 30.32 0.28 24.66
N LYS A 6 29.99 0.79 25.85
CA LYS A 6 28.71 0.48 26.49
C LYS A 6 27.62 1.08 25.60
N GLN A 7 26.89 0.22 24.91
CA GLN A 7 25.59 0.56 24.35
C GLN A 7 24.67 0.90 25.53
N THR A 8 24.52 2.19 25.81
CA THR A 8 23.42 2.66 26.64
C THR A 8 22.16 2.59 25.78
N SER A 9 21.46 1.47 25.85
CA SER A 9 20.02 1.41 25.63
C SER A 9 19.37 2.31 26.69
N ALA A 10 19.39 3.62 26.46
CA ALA A 10 18.60 4.55 27.24
C ALA A 10 17.15 4.18 27.00
N ASP A 11 16.39 3.92 28.07
CA ASP A 11 14.93 3.85 28.02
C ASP A 11 14.44 5.18 27.45
N VAL A 12 14.19 5.20 26.15
CA VAL A 12 13.82 6.42 25.44
C VAL A 12 12.37 6.68 25.75
N GLY A 13 12.11 7.51 26.77
CA GLY A 13 10.77 7.89 27.21
C GLY A 13 9.85 8.21 26.03
N THR A 14 8.66 7.58 26.06
CA THR A 14 7.62 7.72 25.03
C THR A 14 7.10 9.14 25.01
N PHE A 15 6.73 9.62 23.81
CA PHE A 15 5.87 10.79 23.74
C PHE A 15 4.51 10.38 24.31
N GLY A 16 4.02 11.06 25.35
CA GLY A 16 2.63 10.89 25.78
C GLY A 16 1.65 11.10 24.62
N PRO A 17 0.36 10.76 24.76
CA PRO A 17 -0.58 10.78 23.65
C PRO A 17 -0.63 12.17 23.01
N VAL A 18 -0.24 12.24 21.74
CA VAL A 18 -0.35 13.45 20.93
C VAL A 18 -1.35 13.21 19.82
N SER A 19 -2.51 13.87 19.93
CA SER A 19 -3.53 13.91 18.90
C SER A 19 -3.29 15.12 17.98
N ILE A 20 -2.93 14.82 16.74
CA ILE A 20 -2.70 15.76 15.65
C ILE A 20 -3.99 16.53 15.35
N LEU A 21 -5.12 15.81 15.32
CA LEU A 21 -6.42 16.43 15.00
C LEU A 21 -6.84 17.46 16.05
N GLN A 22 -6.60 17.18 17.33
CA GLN A 22 -6.88 18.11 18.43
C GLN A 22 -6.07 19.40 18.27
N ILE A 23 -4.76 19.30 18.04
CA ILE A 23 -3.87 20.46 17.85
C ILE A 23 -4.35 21.35 16.71
N ILE A 24 -4.77 20.74 15.60
CA ILE A 24 -5.27 21.46 14.42
C ILE A 24 -6.61 22.13 14.73
N ALA A 25 -7.55 21.39 15.34
CA ALA A 25 -8.89 21.89 15.68
C ALA A 25 -8.82 23.09 16.64
N ASP A 26 -7.98 22.99 17.68
CA ASP A 26 -7.77 24.09 18.64
C ASP A 26 -7.18 25.31 17.94
N ALA A 27 -6.16 25.11 17.09
CA ALA A 27 -5.55 26.20 16.32
C ALA A 27 -6.54 26.84 15.33
N HIS A 28 -7.44 26.05 14.72
CA HIS A 28 -8.48 26.56 13.81
C HIS A 28 -9.53 27.37 14.58
N ALA A 29 -9.95 26.90 15.76
CA ALA A 29 -10.93 27.56 16.61
C ALA A 29 -10.42 28.90 17.17
N GLU A 30 -9.16 28.95 17.63
CA GLU A 30 -8.58 30.15 18.23
C GLU A 30 -8.24 31.25 17.21
N HIS A 31 -7.82 30.89 15.99
CA HIS A 31 -7.16 31.83 15.07
C HIS A 31 -7.99 32.26 13.87
N GLY A 32 -9.32 32.21 14.00
CA GLY A 32 -10.24 32.90 13.09
C GLY A 32 -10.84 32.06 11.98
N LEU A 33 -10.64 30.73 12.00
CA LEU A 33 -11.31 29.83 11.05
C LEU A 33 -12.81 29.71 11.34
N ARG A 34 -13.25 30.03 12.58
CA ARG A 34 -14.69 30.20 12.92
C ARG A 34 -15.39 31.26 12.06
N HIS A 35 -14.65 32.23 11.53
CA HIS A 35 -15.15 33.28 10.63
C HIS A 35 -14.61 33.12 9.20
N ASN A 36 -14.13 31.93 8.82
CA ASN A 36 -13.53 31.64 7.50
C ASN A 36 -12.35 32.52 7.10
N ASN A 37 -11.64 33.14 8.06
CA ASN A 37 -10.52 34.03 7.73
C ASN A 37 -9.20 33.27 7.57
N TYR A 38 -9.00 32.67 6.39
CA TYR A 38 -7.80 31.87 6.09
C TYR A 38 -6.50 32.69 6.12
N LYS A 39 -6.56 33.97 5.76
CA LYS A 39 -5.39 34.88 5.78
C LYS A 39 -4.83 35.06 7.20
N ARG A 40 -5.72 35.22 8.18
CA ARG A 40 -5.35 35.36 9.60
C ARG A 40 -4.72 34.06 10.11
N TYR A 41 -5.34 32.93 9.82
CA TYR A 41 -4.83 31.61 10.20
C TYR A 41 -3.45 31.33 9.59
N TRP A 42 -3.25 31.65 8.31
CA TRP A 42 -1.96 31.51 7.64
C TRP A 42 -0.84 32.33 8.31
N LYS A 43 -1.09 33.62 8.60
CA LYS A 43 -0.13 34.48 9.29
C LYS A 43 0.23 33.93 10.68
N TYR A 44 -0.78 33.50 11.43
CA TYR A 44 -0.58 32.85 12.72
C TYR A 44 0.35 31.63 12.57
N CYS A 45 0.06 30.71 11.65
CA CYS A 45 0.89 29.52 11.45
C CYS A 45 2.33 29.87 11.09
N GLN A 46 2.54 30.91 10.29
CA GLN A 46 3.87 31.38 9.93
C GLN A 46 4.65 31.91 11.14
N ASP A 47 4.03 32.76 11.95
CA ASP A 47 4.68 33.38 13.11
C ASP A 47 4.85 32.37 14.26
N HIS A 48 3.86 31.49 14.45
CA HIS A 48 3.92 30.37 15.40
C HIS A 48 5.07 29.42 15.05
N LEU A 49 5.17 28.98 13.79
CA LEU A 49 6.27 28.13 13.32
C LEU A 49 7.64 28.79 13.53
N GLN A 50 7.76 30.09 13.25
CA GLN A 50 9.02 30.81 13.44
C GLN A 50 9.41 30.87 14.93
N ARG A 51 8.46 31.18 15.82
CA ARG A 51 8.70 31.19 17.27
C ARG A 51 9.07 29.80 17.80
N MET A 52 8.36 28.76 17.36
CA MET A 52 8.64 27.37 17.74
C MET A 52 10.04 26.93 17.31
N ARG A 53 10.45 27.23 16.08
CA ARG A 53 11.80 26.90 15.61
C ARG A 53 12.90 27.68 16.32
N ARG A 54 12.65 28.94 16.73
CA ARG A 54 13.59 29.70 17.57
C ARG A 54 13.71 29.10 18.96
N ARG A 55 12.58 28.78 19.61
CA ARG A 55 12.55 28.13 20.93
C ARG A 55 13.26 26.78 20.93
N ALA A 56 13.09 26.00 19.86
CA ALA A 56 13.74 24.70 19.70
C ALA A 56 15.20 24.78 19.20
N GLY A 57 15.75 25.97 18.92
CA GLY A 57 17.11 26.13 18.41
C GLY A 57 17.33 25.68 16.95
N ILE A 58 16.27 25.30 16.22
CA ILE A 58 16.30 24.84 14.81
C ILE A 58 15.96 25.99 13.83
N ALA A 59 16.12 27.24 14.26
CA ALA A 59 16.00 28.37 13.36
C ALA A 59 17.01 28.26 12.20
N HIS A 60 16.55 28.56 10.98
CA HIS A 60 17.43 28.67 9.82
C HIS A 60 18.42 29.80 10.05
N LYS A 61 19.69 29.57 9.73
CA LYS A 61 20.72 30.59 9.85
C LYS A 61 20.83 31.30 8.51
N ASN A 62 20.62 32.61 8.52
CA ASN A 62 20.97 33.47 7.41
C ASN A 62 22.11 34.36 7.89
N LYS A 63 23.36 33.95 7.60
CA LYS A 63 24.53 34.75 7.93
C LYS A 63 24.76 35.72 6.78
N SER A 64 24.34 36.97 6.95
CA SER A 64 24.75 38.07 6.08
C SER A 64 25.97 38.74 6.70
N VAL A 65 27.16 38.43 6.19
CA VAL A 65 28.39 39.13 6.55
C VAL A 65 28.63 40.19 5.48
N LYS A 66 28.95 41.44 5.83
CA LYS A 66 29.17 42.54 4.86
C LYS A 66 30.19 42.20 3.76
N SER A 67 31.15 41.31 4.07
CA SER A 67 32.25 40.92 3.18
C SER A 67 31.96 39.72 2.27
N TYR A 68 30.91 38.93 2.52
CA TYR A 68 30.64 37.69 1.77
C TYR A 68 29.17 37.60 1.39
N LYS A 69 28.90 37.00 0.23
CA LYS A 69 27.53 36.69 -0.20
C LYS A 69 26.82 35.85 0.86
N SER A 70 25.60 36.25 1.22
CA SER A 70 24.83 35.60 2.27
C SER A 70 24.66 34.10 1.98
N ARG A 71 24.93 33.27 2.99
CA ARG A 71 24.71 31.82 2.92
C ARG A 71 23.52 31.43 3.79
N PHE A 72 22.57 30.73 3.18
CA PHE A 72 21.41 30.17 3.86
C PHE A 72 21.69 28.73 4.27
N GLU A 73 21.76 28.49 5.59
CA GLU A 73 21.90 27.15 6.14
C GLU A 73 20.52 26.63 6.56
N LYS A 74 19.95 25.72 5.76
CA LYS A 74 18.68 25.06 6.05
C LYS A 74 18.88 23.96 7.09
N LYS A 75 18.37 24.18 8.29
CA LYS A 75 18.20 23.11 9.28
C LYS A 75 16.96 22.28 8.97
N VAL A 76 17.15 21.00 8.66
CA VAL A 76 16.08 20.03 8.43
C VAL A 76 15.92 19.17 9.69
N ILE A 77 14.68 18.76 9.98
CA ILE A 77 14.40 17.81 11.04
C ILE A 77 14.70 16.43 10.48
N ASN A 78 15.68 15.75 11.08
CA ASN A 78 16.10 14.40 10.73
C ASN A 78 15.65 13.43 11.83
N ASP A 79 15.70 12.13 11.54
CA ASP A 79 15.34 11.04 12.47
C ASP A 79 16.06 11.18 13.84
N GLU A 80 17.33 11.58 13.85
CA GLU A 80 18.16 11.75 15.07
C GLU A 80 17.75 12.95 15.95
N ASN A 81 17.14 13.96 15.35
CA ASN A 81 16.74 15.19 16.05
C ASN A 81 15.34 15.08 16.65
N PHE A 82 14.59 14.01 16.36
CA PHE A 82 13.21 13.84 16.77
C PHE A 82 13.11 13.39 18.24
N ASN A 83 13.36 14.34 19.14
CA ASN A 83 13.50 14.06 20.57
C ASN A 83 12.40 14.63 21.46
N SER A 84 11.59 15.56 20.95
CA SER A 84 10.54 16.25 21.71
C SER A 84 9.25 16.40 20.91
N LYS A 85 8.11 16.43 21.61
CA LYS A 85 6.77 16.73 21.08
C LYS A 85 6.74 18.01 20.23
N THR A 86 7.56 19.00 20.60
CA THR A 86 7.68 20.27 19.85
C THR A 86 8.12 20.07 18.40
N PHE A 87 8.87 19.02 18.06
CA PHE A 87 9.24 18.75 16.66
C PHE A 87 8.06 18.22 15.86
N LEU A 88 7.20 17.41 16.47
CA LEU A 88 5.95 16.96 15.87
C LEU A 88 5.04 18.16 15.57
N GLU A 89 4.87 19.07 16.54
CA GLU A 89 4.11 20.31 16.35
C GLU A 89 4.69 21.18 15.22
N ILE A 90 6.03 21.33 15.15
CA ILE A 90 6.68 22.07 14.06
C ILE A 90 6.34 21.46 12.70
N LEU A 91 6.37 20.13 12.57
CA LEU A 91 6.03 19.44 11.33
C LEU A 91 4.56 19.58 10.95
N ILE A 92 3.63 19.53 11.93
CA ILE A 92 2.21 19.80 11.69
C ILE A 92 2.02 21.23 11.16
N PHE A 93 2.59 22.23 11.85
CA PHE A 93 2.42 23.63 11.46
C PHE A 93 3.15 23.99 10.14
N GLU A 94 4.15 23.22 9.72
CA GLU A 94 4.70 23.32 8.37
C GLU A 94 3.68 22.93 7.29
N CYS A 95 2.90 21.87 7.55
CA CYS A 95 1.82 21.41 6.69
C CYS A 95 0.67 22.42 6.69
N GLU A 96 0.15 22.76 7.87
CA GLU A 96 -0.98 23.69 8.04
C GLU A 96 -0.71 25.06 7.40
N ARG A 97 0.49 25.61 7.55
CA ARG A 97 0.83 26.89 6.90
C ARG A 97 0.74 26.82 5.38
N LEU A 98 1.19 25.71 4.76
CA LEU A 98 1.13 25.54 3.31
C LEU A 98 -0.31 25.32 2.84
N TRP A 99 -1.08 24.52 3.58
CA TRP A 99 -2.49 24.30 3.36
C TRP A 99 -3.30 25.61 3.44
N ALA A 100 -3.13 26.37 4.52
CA ALA A 100 -3.79 27.66 4.72
C ALA A 100 -3.46 28.67 3.63
N THR A 101 -2.20 28.68 3.13
CA THR A 101 -1.83 29.51 1.96
C THR A 101 -2.64 29.10 0.73
N GLY A 102 -2.78 27.80 0.48
CA GLY A 102 -3.55 27.26 -0.64
C GLY A 102 -5.03 27.60 -0.55
N MET A 103 -5.63 27.48 0.64
CA MET A 103 -7.04 27.80 0.88
C MET A 103 -7.33 29.30 0.79
N TYR A 104 -6.45 30.15 1.33
CA TYR A 104 -6.54 31.60 1.15
C TYR A 104 -6.46 31.99 -0.33
N GLU A 105 -5.51 31.40 -1.08
CA GLU A 105 -5.42 31.65 -2.52
C GLU A 105 -6.68 31.14 -3.25
N LYS A 106 -7.30 30.05 -2.81
CA LYS A 106 -8.56 29.51 -3.36
C LYS A 106 -9.74 30.44 -3.12
N GLU A 107 -9.92 30.98 -1.92
CA GLU A 107 -11.02 31.91 -1.59
C GLU A 107 -10.96 33.21 -2.42
N VAL A 108 -9.76 33.73 -2.66
CA VAL A 108 -9.58 34.93 -3.50
C VAL A 108 -9.94 34.66 -4.96
N ILE A 109 -9.97 33.40 -5.40
CA ILE A 109 -10.23 33.00 -6.79
C ILE A 109 -11.65 32.42 -6.85
N ASN A 110 -12.65 33.31 -6.84
CA ASN A 110 -14.06 32.93 -7.02
C ASN A 110 -14.45 32.71 -8.50
N GLU A 111 -13.50 32.74 -9.44
CA GLU A 111 -13.77 32.71 -10.89
C GLU A 111 -12.92 31.65 -11.61
N GLU A 112 -13.59 30.83 -12.42
CA GLU A 112 -13.03 29.65 -13.10
C GLU A 112 -12.04 29.95 -14.23
N SER A 113 -11.83 31.23 -14.55
CA SER A 113 -11.09 31.70 -15.74
C SER A 113 -9.56 31.62 -15.62
N ASN A 114 -9.00 31.49 -14.41
CA ASN A 114 -7.56 31.66 -14.20
C ASN A 114 -6.75 30.35 -14.04
N SER A 115 -6.52 29.63 -15.14
CA SER A 115 -5.69 28.39 -15.19
C SER A 115 -4.31 28.53 -14.50
N ARG A 116 -3.62 29.67 -14.67
CA ARG A 116 -2.33 29.94 -14.01
C ARG A 116 -2.43 29.98 -12.48
N ARG A 117 -3.53 30.52 -11.95
CA ARG A 117 -3.73 30.62 -10.49
C ARG A 117 -4.15 29.27 -9.89
N ARG A 118 -4.96 28.47 -10.62
CA ARG A 118 -5.23 27.07 -10.28
C ARG A 118 -3.94 26.24 -10.19
N HIS A 119 -3.00 26.42 -11.13
CA HIS A 119 -1.67 25.77 -11.06
C HIS A 119 -0.87 26.17 -9.83
N ARG A 120 -0.97 27.44 -9.41
CA ARG A 120 -0.30 27.92 -8.20
C ARG A 120 -0.87 27.26 -6.94
N ILE A 121 -2.20 27.18 -6.81
CA ILE A 121 -2.87 26.45 -5.72
C ILE A 121 -2.42 24.99 -5.70
N PHE A 122 -2.48 24.32 -6.85
CA PHE A 122 -2.03 22.93 -6.98
C PHE A 122 -0.59 22.75 -6.52
N LYS A 123 0.33 23.64 -6.92
CA LYS A 123 1.73 23.61 -6.45
C LYS A 123 1.84 23.76 -4.93
N LYS A 124 0.95 24.53 -4.29
CA LYS A 124 0.91 24.65 -2.82
C LYS A 124 0.44 23.36 -2.18
N LEU A 125 -0.69 22.80 -2.62
CA LEU A 125 -1.23 21.55 -2.08
C LEU A 125 -0.29 20.36 -2.29
N LYS A 126 0.36 20.25 -3.46
CA LYS A 126 1.39 19.23 -3.70
C LYS A 126 2.55 19.36 -2.73
N ARG A 127 2.98 20.59 -2.40
CA ARG A 127 4.03 20.82 -1.39
C ARG A 127 3.54 20.49 0.01
N THR A 128 2.27 20.72 0.33
CA THR A 128 1.67 20.31 1.61
C THR A 128 1.74 18.81 1.78
N VAL A 129 1.30 18.05 0.77
CA VAL A 129 1.34 16.57 0.79
C VAL A 129 2.77 16.07 0.95
N LEU A 130 3.74 16.64 0.23
CA LEU A 130 5.15 16.29 0.41
C LEU A 130 5.65 16.52 1.86
N ARG A 131 5.17 17.56 2.53
CA ARG A 131 5.52 17.82 3.94
C ARG A 131 4.83 16.83 4.87
N ALA A 132 3.57 16.49 4.60
CA ALA A 132 2.82 15.49 5.34
C ALA A 132 3.43 14.08 5.18
N GLU A 133 3.93 13.72 3.99
CA GLU A 133 4.67 12.48 3.74
C GLU A 133 5.93 12.40 4.58
N ASN A 134 6.69 13.50 4.66
CA ASN A 134 7.83 13.57 5.55
C ASN A 134 7.42 13.42 7.03
N LEU A 135 6.33 14.06 7.45
CA LEU A 135 5.80 13.92 8.83
C LEU A 135 5.43 12.46 9.13
N ALA A 136 4.68 11.80 8.25
CA ALA A 136 4.26 10.41 8.46
C ALA A 136 5.47 9.46 8.49
N ASN A 137 6.42 9.61 7.57
CA ASN A 137 7.63 8.79 7.52
C ASN A 137 8.49 8.94 8.79
N LEU A 138 8.65 10.17 9.30
CA LEU A 138 9.41 10.44 10.53
C LEU A 138 8.72 9.82 11.74
N VAL A 139 7.39 9.97 11.82
CA VAL A 139 6.57 9.39 12.90
C VAL A 139 6.61 7.86 12.87
N ASP A 140 6.53 7.24 11.68
CA ASP A 140 6.59 5.79 11.51
C ASP A 140 7.95 5.20 11.94
N ARG A 141 9.04 5.84 11.52
CA ARG A 141 10.42 5.44 11.87
C ARG A 141 10.73 5.62 13.35
N SER A 142 10.10 6.60 14.00
CA SER A 142 10.35 6.87 15.41
C SER A 142 9.71 5.77 16.29
N PRO A 143 10.46 5.13 17.19
CA PRO A 143 9.89 4.18 18.15
C PRO A 143 9.18 4.89 19.32
N ARG A 144 9.40 6.20 19.47
CA ARG A 144 8.89 7.03 20.57
C ARG A 144 7.43 7.46 20.39
N CYS A 145 6.92 7.40 19.16
CA CYS A 145 5.54 7.78 18.85
C CYS A 145 4.58 6.62 19.13
N GLU A 146 3.49 6.94 19.82
CA GLU A 146 2.40 6.00 20.07
C GLU A 146 1.75 5.53 18.76
N PRO A 147 1.30 4.26 18.68
CA PRO A 147 0.59 3.75 17.50
C PRO A 147 -0.62 4.60 17.07
N SER A 148 -1.35 5.19 18.02
CA SER A 148 -2.48 6.08 17.74
C SER A 148 -2.04 7.34 16.96
N THR A 149 -0.97 8.00 17.39
CA THR A 149 -0.37 9.13 16.69
C THR A 149 0.15 8.75 15.30
N LYS A 150 0.67 7.53 15.11
CA LYS A 150 1.09 7.02 13.79
C LYS A 150 -0.11 6.91 12.84
N LEU A 151 -1.20 6.31 13.32
CA LEU A 151 -2.45 6.20 12.56
C LEU A 151 -3.04 7.58 12.22
N GLU A 152 -3.03 8.52 13.16
CA GLU A 152 -3.47 9.90 12.89
C GLU A 152 -2.62 10.61 11.85
N ALA A 153 -1.30 10.43 11.88
CA ALA A 153 -0.39 11.01 10.89
C ALA A 153 -0.68 10.47 9.49
N GLN A 154 -0.94 9.16 9.38
CA GLN A 154 -1.34 8.53 8.13
C GLN A 154 -2.72 9.00 7.65
N ALA A 155 -3.69 9.17 8.56
CA ALA A 155 -5.01 9.72 8.25
C ALA A 155 -4.92 11.17 7.74
N TYR A 156 -4.09 12.02 8.39
CA TYR A 156 -3.87 13.40 7.98
C TYR A 156 -3.18 13.50 6.62
N LEU A 157 -2.22 12.63 6.34
CA LEU A 157 -1.60 12.51 5.02
C LEU A 157 -2.64 12.14 3.95
N ALA A 158 -3.43 11.11 4.20
CA ALA A 158 -4.45 10.63 3.26
C ALA A 158 -5.54 11.70 3.03
N TYR A 159 -5.89 12.46 4.08
CA TYR A 159 -6.75 13.63 3.99
C TYR A 159 -6.18 14.65 3.00
N LEU A 160 -4.96 15.16 3.25
CA LEU A 160 -4.35 16.19 2.40
C LEU A 160 -4.14 15.71 0.96
N ASP A 161 -3.79 14.44 0.77
CA ASP A 161 -3.60 13.82 -0.55
C ASP A 161 -4.92 13.74 -1.32
N GLY A 162 -6.00 13.35 -0.63
CA GLY A 162 -7.36 13.37 -1.17
C GLY A 162 -7.80 14.77 -1.62
N PHE A 163 -7.61 15.79 -0.79
CA PHE A 163 -7.94 17.17 -1.15
C PHE A 163 -7.11 17.70 -2.32
N LYS A 164 -5.83 17.35 -2.40
CA LYS A 164 -5.01 17.68 -3.57
C LYS A 164 -5.56 17.05 -4.85
N ASN A 165 -6.03 15.79 -4.79
CA ASN A 165 -6.61 15.09 -5.95
C ASN A 165 -7.98 15.63 -6.37
N LEU A 166 -8.80 16.09 -5.41
CA LEU A 166 -10.05 16.83 -5.68
C LEU A 166 -9.80 18.07 -6.56
N GLU A 167 -8.80 18.88 -6.20
CA GLU A 167 -8.46 20.08 -6.98
C GLU A 167 -7.91 19.75 -8.38
N LEU A 168 -7.31 18.57 -8.54
CA LEU A 168 -6.88 18.05 -9.84
C LEU A 168 -8.01 17.43 -10.67
N LYS A 169 -9.25 17.37 -10.13
CA LYS A 169 -10.39 16.66 -10.73
C LYS A 169 -10.12 15.16 -10.97
N ARG A 170 -9.22 14.56 -10.19
CA ARG A 170 -8.95 13.12 -10.21
C ARG A 170 -9.85 12.44 -9.19
N TRP A 171 -11.09 12.23 -9.57
CA TRP A 171 -12.15 11.78 -8.66
C TRP A 171 -11.92 10.36 -8.12
N ALA A 172 -11.42 9.43 -8.95
CA ALA A 172 -11.15 8.06 -8.53
C ALA A 172 -10.03 7.98 -7.47
N GLU A 173 -8.84 8.53 -7.77
CA GLU A 173 -7.71 8.59 -6.84
C GLU A 173 -8.06 9.40 -5.57
N GLY A 174 -8.83 10.47 -5.72
CA GLY A 174 -9.31 11.29 -4.60
C GLY A 174 -10.23 10.51 -3.67
N TYR A 175 -11.20 9.78 -4.22
CA TYR A 175 -12.10 8.91 -3.45
C TYR A 175 -11.31 7.92 -2.60
N ASP A 176 -10.39 7.17 -3.21
CA ASP A 176 -9.66 6.12 -2.51
C ASP A 176 -8.86 6.66 -1.32
N LYS A 177 -8.18 7.82 -1.50
CA LYS A 177 -7.40 8.46 -0.43
C LYS A 177 -8.29 9.02 0.68
N LEU A 178 -9.40 9.68 0.34
CA LEU A 178 -10.34 10.20 1.33
C LEU A 178 -11.05 9.07 2.09
N MET A 179 -11.34 7.95 1.43
CA MET A 179 -11.91 6.76 2.06
C MET A 179 -10.94 6.14 3.06
N VAL A 180 -9.64 6.06 2.73
CA VAL A 180 -8.61 5.64 3.68
C VAL A 180 -8.63 6.54 4.92
N ALA A 181 -8.62 7.87 4.74
CA ALA A 181 -8.70 8.82 5.86
C ALA A 181 -9.97 8.61 6.71
N PHE A 182 -11.14 8.48 6.07
CA PHE A 182 -12.42 8.24 6.74
C PHE A 182 -12.39 6.96 7.57
N THR A 183 -11.92 5.85 6.99
CA THR A 183 -11.88 4.55 7.69
C THR A 183 -10.95 4.57 8.90
N ILE A 184 -9.82 5.27 8.82
CA ILE A 184 -8.89 5.41 9.95
C ILE A 184 -9.54 6.25 11.06
N TYR A 185 -10.13 7.41 10.73
CA TYR A 185 -10.80 8.23 11.75
C TYR A 185 -12.00 7.53 12.39
N GLN A 186 -12.75 6.73 11.63
CA GLN A 186 -13.84 5.91 12.16
C GLN A 186 -13.31 4.86 13.14
N GLN A 187 -12.21 4.17 12.81
CA GLN A 187 -11.59 3.20 13.71
C GLN A 187 -11.04 3.85 14.98
N LEU A 188 -10.42 5.04 14.84
CA LEU A 188 -9.95 5.83 15.98
C LEU A 188 -11.11 6.30 16.87
N ALA A 189 -12.27 6.62 16.30
CA ALA A 189 -13.47 6.97 17.05
C ALA A 189 -14.05 5.78 17.84
N GLN A 190 -13.99 4.56 17.27
CA GLN A 190 -14.44 3.34 17.93
C GLN A 190 -13.48 2.87 19.04
N GLY A 191 -12.18 3.04 18.84
CA GLY A 191 -11.15 2.58 19.77
C GLY A 191 -10.82 3.54 20.91
N ASN A 192 -11.39 4.76 20.93
CA ASN A 192 -11.02 5.79 21.89
C ASN A 192 -12.11 6.00 22.95
N ASN A 193 -11.70 5.90 24.21
CA ASN A 193 -12.58 6.11 25.38
C ASN A 193 -12.76 7.59 25.74
N ASN A 194 -11.94 8.48 25.16
CA ASN A 194 -12.03 9.92 25.40
C ASN A 194 -13.22 10.54 24.64
N GLY A 195 -14.30 10.84 25.36
CA GLY A 195 -15.49 11.51 24.82
C GLY A 195 -15.23 12.74 23.93
N PRO A 196 -14.43 13.75 24.33
CA PRO A 196 -14.23 14.94 23.49
C PRO A 196 -13.46 14.63 22.20
N LEU A 197 -12.47 13.74 22.26
CA LEU A 197 -11.66 13.37 21.10
C LEU A 197 -12.45 12.49 20.12
N LYS A 198 -13.32 11.60 20.64
CA LYS A 198 -14.30 10.85 19.84
C LYS A 198 -15.20 11.78 19.04
N LYS A 199 -15.74 12.83 19.68
CA LYS A 199 -16.57 13.85 19.01
C LYS A 199 -15.83 14.54 17.87
N LEU A 200 -14.55 14.91 18.07
CA LEU A 200 -13.74 15.52 17.01
C LEU A 200 -13.54 14.60 15.80
N TYR A 201 -13.29 13.30 15.99
CA TYR A 201 -13.17 12.37 14.86
C TYR A 201 -14.49 12.21 14.11
N ILE A 202 -15.62 12.17 14.83
CA ILE A 202 -16.95 12.09 14.22
C ILE A 202 -17.22 13.34 13.38
N THR A 203 -16.99 14.54 13.92
CA THR A 203 -17.09 15.80 13.18
C THR A 203 -16.20 15.77 11.93
N ARG A 204 -14.98 15.24 12.04
CA ARG A 204 -14.08 15.11 10.89
C ARG A 204 -14.60 14.13 9.84
N CYS A 205 -15.25 13.05 10.25
CA CYS A 205 -15.90 12.10 9.34
C CYS A 205 -17.07 12.76 8.60
N GLU A 206 -17.88 13.56 9.29
CA GLU A 206 -19.01 14.32 8.72
C GLU A 206 -18.53 15.34 7.68
N GLU A 207 -17.42 16.05 7.95
CA GLU A 207 -16.80 16.99 7.00
C GLU A 207 -16.29 16.31 5.72
N LEU A 208 -15.84 15.05 5.83
CA LEU A 208 -15.34 14.28 4.70
C LEU A 208 -16.46 13.74 3.80
N GLN A 209 -17.65 13.48 4.35
CA GLN A 209 -18.79 12.93 3.62
C GLN A 209 -19.20 13.72 2.36
N PRO A 210 -19.40 15.05 2.38
CA PRO A 210 -19.77 15.78 1.17
C PRO A 210 -18.70 15.66 0.09
N GLN A 211 -17.41 15.65 0.44
CA GLN A 211 -16.32 15.49 -0.52
C GLN A 211 -16.30 14.09 -1.14
N LEU A 212 -16.55 13.06 -0.32
CA LEU A 212 -16.68 11.69 -0.80
C LEU A 212 -17.86 11.50 -1.75
N ARG A 213 -19.00 12.14 -1.47
CA ARG A 213 -20.18 12.13 -2.35
C ARG A 213 -19.89 12.80 -3.70
N ILE A 214 -19.21 13.95 -3.70
CA ILE A 214 -18.79 14.64 -4.93
C ILE A 214 -17.84 13.75 -5.75
N CYS A 215 -16.86 13.13 -5.11
CA CYS A 215 -15.97 12.16 -5.75
C CYS A 215 -16.72 10.97 -6.36
N ALA A 216 -17.69 10.42 -5.63
CA ALA A 216 -18.44 9.26 -6.07
C ALA A 216 -19.35 9.61 -7.25
N PHE A 217 -20.01 10.76 -7.23
CA PHE A 217 -20.86 11.23 -8.32
C PHE A 217 -20.06 11.47 -9.62
N ASN A 218 -18.87 12.06 -9.52
CA ASN A 218 -18.03 12.34 -10.67
C ASN A 218 -17.18 11.14 -11.13
N ALA A 219 -17.20 10.02 -10.39
CA ALA A 219 -16.53 8.80 -10.79
C ALA A 219 -17.48 7.93 -11.62
N GLU A 220 -16.95 7.26 -12.64
CA GLU A 220 -17.72 6.36 -13.52
C GLU A 220 -18.33 5.16 -12.75
N ASP A 221 -17.76 4.79 -11.59
CA ASP A 221 -18.26 3.75 -10.68
C ASP A 221 -19.19 4.28 -9.57
N SER A 222 -20.05 5.26 -9.88
CA SER A 222 -20.87 5.98 -8.89
C SER A 222 -21.65 5.04 -7.96
N ASP A 223 -22.29 4.02 -8.48
CA ASP A 223 -23.30 3.24 -7.74
C ASP A 223 -22.68 2.41 -6.61
N LYS A 224 -21.55 1.74 -6.90
CA LYS A 224 -20.81 0.94 -5.90
C LYS A 224 -20.19 1.81 -4.81
N LYS A 225 -19.75 3.02 -5.17
CA LYS A 225 -19.10 3.95 -4.24
C LYS A 225 -20.12 4.67 -3.37
N VAL A 226 -21.28 5.03 -3.93
CA VAL A 226 -22.41 5.63 -3.21
C VAL A 226 -23.02 4.64 -2.22
N ALA A 227 -23.22 3.37 -2.61
CA ALA A 227 -23.70 2.33 -1.69
C ALA A 227 -22.77 2.15 -0.48
N LYS A 228 -21.45 2.07 -0.71
CA LYS A 228 -20.44 1.99 0.37
C LYS A 228 -20.46 3.21 1.28
N ILE A 229 -20.67 4.42 0.74
CA ILE A 229 -20.82 5.63 1.55
C ILE A 229 -22.06 5.51 2.44
N GLY A 230 -23.20 5.07 1.90
CA GLY A 230 -24.45 4.90 2.65
C GLY A 230 -24.32 3.90 3.81
N GLU A 231 -23.66 2.76 3.57
CA GLU A 231 -23.37 1.76 4.61
C GLU A 231 -22.52 2.37 5.75
N LEU A 232 -21.49 3.13 5.41
CA LEU A 232 -20.61 3.77 6.40
C LEU A 232 -21.31 4.90 7.18
N MET A 233 -22.20 5.66 6.54
CA MET A 233 -23.05 6.65 7.22
C MET A 233 -23.97 5.98 8.25
N GLY A 234 -24.60 4.86 7.86
CA GLY A 234 -25.44 4.08 8.78
C GLY A 234 -24.66 3.53 9.97
N LEU A 235 -23.37 3.23 9.81
CA LEU A 235 -22.49 2.84 10.92
C LEU A 235 -22.07 4.03 11.79
N LEU A 236 -21.87 5.22 11.21
CA LEU A 236 -21.47 6.40 11.97
C LEU A 236 -22.60 6.93 12.88
N LEU A 237 -23.85 6.90 12.41
CA LEU A 237 -25.02 7.27 13.22
C LEU A 237 -25.12 6.42 14.49
N LYS A 238 -24.91 5.10 14.36
CA LYS A 238 -24.93 4.18 15.50
C LYS A 238 -23.85 4.49 16.55
N ILE A 239 -22.71 5.05 16.15
CA ILE A 239 -21.62 5.41 17.06
C ILE A 239 -21.95 6.69 17.86
N GLY A 240 -22.81 7.55 17.32
CA GLY A 240 -23.25 8.81 17.93
C GLY A 240 -24.37 8.65 18.96
N ASP A 241 -25.20 7.60 18.83
CA ASP A 241 -26.32 7.33 19.74
C ASP A 241 -25.90 6.60 21.04
N ASP A 242 -24.66 6.11 21.13
CA ASP A 242 -24.09 5.43 22.31
C ASP A 242 -23.60 6.43 23.40
N ASP A 243 -24.46 7.35 23.81
CA ASP A 243 -24.29 8.15 25.03
C ASP A 243 -24.90 7.39 26.22
N GLY A 244 -24.15 6.42 26.77
CA GLY A 244 -24.38 5.88 28.12
C GLY A 244 -24.77 4.40 28.21
N GLU A 245 -23.87 3.62 28.81
CA GLU A 245 -24.14 2.35 29.48
C GLU A 245 -24.82 1.23 28.67
N LYS A 246 -24.04 0.52 27.85
CA LYS A 246 -23.95 -0.96 27.81
C LYS A 246 -23.05 -1.40 26.65
N ALA A 247 -21.77 -1.61 26.94
CA ALA A 247 -20.89 -2.39 26.08
C ALA A 247 -19.82 -3.11 26.91
N MET A 248 -20.25 -3.76 27.99
CA MET A 248 -19.55 -4.94 28.49
C MET A 248 -20.45 -6.12 28.21
N GLN A 249 -20.17 -6.80 27.10
CA GLN A 249 -20.58 -8.14 26.66
C GLN A 249 -20.99 -8.08 25.18
N GLU A 250 -20.30 -8.92 24.40
CA GLU A 250 -20.58 -9.26 23.01
C GLU A 250 -20.19 -8.19 21.95
N THR A 251 -18.92 -8.22 21.54
CA THR A 251 -18.55 -8.82 20.23
C THR A 251 -17.03 -8.79 20.07
N GLU A 252 -16.36 -9.82 20.60
CA GLU A 252 -15.12 -10.28 19.98
C GLU A 252 -15.46 -10.88 18.61
N LYS A 253 -15.61 -10.02 17.59
CA LYS A 253 -15.65 -10.43 16.19
C LYS A 253 -14.24 -10.29 15.61
N PRO A 254 -13.57 -11.39 15.21
CA PRO A 254 -12.17 -11.38 14.76
C PRO A 254 -12.01 -10.89 13.31
N CYS A 255 -12.84 -9.95 12.85
CA CYS A 255 -12.82 -9.47 11.47
C CYS A 255 -11.89 -8.27 11.25
N VAL A 256 -11.65 -7.43 12.26
CA VAL A 256 -10.89 -6.17 12.09
C VAL A 256 -9.38 -6.37 12.15
N ALA A 257 -8.90 -7.33 12.95
CA ALA A 257 -7.49 -7.72 12.98
C ALA A 257 -6.99 -8.33 11.65
N LYS A 258 -7.90 -8.89 10.83
CA LYS A 258 -7.56 -9.46 9.52
C LYS A 258 -7.25 -8.40 8.46
N LYS A 259 -7.80 -7.18 8.59
CA LYS A 259 -7.58 -6.09 7.62
C LYS A 259 -6.33 -5.25 7.93
N LEU A 260 -5.96 -5.15 9.21
CA LEU A 260 -4.75 -4.44 9.67
C LEU A 260 -3.45 -5.25 9.50
N ARG A 261 -3.52 -6.57 9.35
CA ARG A 261 -2.36 -7.44 9.00
C ARG A 261 -1.92 -7.34 7.54
N GLN A 262 -2.57 -6.49 6.75
CA GLN A 262 -2.18 -6.22 5.37
C GLN A 262 -1.11 -5.13 5.24
N ILE A 263 -0.51 -4.71 6.37
CA ILE A 263 0.85 -4.21 6.37
C ILE A 263 1.75 -5.44 6.19
N ARG A 264 2.21 -5.67 4.96
CA ARG A 264 3.16 -6.75 4.62
C ARG A 264 4.40 -6.63 5.51
N ILE A 265 4.53 -7.48 6.51
CA ILE A 265 5.84 -8.03 6.84
C ILE A 265 6.25 -8.84 5.61
N PRO A 266 7.44 -8.64 5.02
CA PRO A 266 7.88 -9.44 3.89
C PRO A 266 8.05 -10.89 4.37
N LEU A 267 7.01 -11.71 4.17
CA LEU A 267 7.11 -13.14 4.30
C LEU A 267 8.00 -13.61 3.14
N ASP A 268 9.13 -14.23 3.47
CA ASP A 268 9.99 -14.88 2.50
C ASP A 268 9.19 -15.92 1.72
N ARG A 269 9.17 -15.78 0.39
CA ARG A 269 8.42 -16.66 -0.51
C ARG A 269 9.22 -17.86 -1.01
N ARG A 270 10.50 -17.94 -0.65
CA ARG A 270 11.39 -19.05 -0.98
C ARG A 270 10.89 -20.31 -0.27
N PRO A 271 10.92 -21.49 -0.92
CA PRO A 271 10.47 -22.71 -0.28
C PRO A 271 11.31 -22.96 0.98
N LEU A 272 10.69 -23.53 2.01
CA LEU A 272 11.34 -23.74 3.30
C LEU A 272 12.62 -24.59 3.17
N VAL A 273 12.61 -25.54 2.24
CA VAL A 273 13.74 -26.45 1.95
C VAL A 273 15.03 -25.71 1.56
N ASP A 274 14.93 -24.56 0.90
CA ASP A 274 16.10 -23.81 0.42
C ASP A 274 16.73 -22.93 1.51
N THR A 275 16.08 -22.80 2.66
CA THR A 275 16.46 -21.86 3.73
C THR A 275 16.35 -22.49 5.12
N LEU A 276 16.66 -23.78 5.23
CA LEU A 276 16.63 -24.52 6.51
C LEU A 276 17.71 -24.01 7.50
N ASP A 277 18.80 -23.42 6.99
CA ASP A 277 19.92 -22.92 7.78
C ASP A 277 19.68 -21.51 8.38
N GLU A 278 18.59 -20.84 7.97
CA GLU A 278 18.25 -19.47 8.38
C GLU A 278 17.06 -19.47 9.37
N TRP A 279 17.20 -18.81 10.51
CA TRP A 279 16.12 -18.72 11.48
C TRP A 279 15.00 -17.78 11.00
N ARG A 280 13.79 -18.33 10.81
CA ARG A 280 12.60 -17.58 10.37
C ARG A 280 11.53 -17.48 11.45
N ASN A 281 11.02 -16.25 11.65
CA ASN A 281 9.84 -15.99 12.47
C ASN A 281 8.55 -16.43 11.74
N LEU A 282 8.15 -17.68 11.91
CA LEU A 282 6.86 -18.18 11.41
C LEU A 282 5.74 -17.88 12.43
N PRO A 283 4.59 -17.29 12.02
CA PRO A 283 3.50 -17.01 12.94
C PRO A 283 2.76 -18.29 13.37
N THR A 284 2.63 -18.50 14.68
CA THR A 284 2.20 -19.73 15.37
C THR A 284 0.72 -20.12 15.24
N LEU A 285 -0.05 -19.51 14.33
CA LEU A 285 -1.50 -19.75 14.23
C LEU A 285 -1.80 -20.87 13.21
N ALA A 286 -2.28 -22.01 13.70
CA ALA A 286 -2.54 -23.24 12.93
C ALA A 286 -3.33 -23.09 11.62
N SER A 287 -4.10 -22.01 11.44
CA SER A 287 -4.83 -21.72 10.19
C SER A 287 -3.99 -21.13 9.06
N SER A 288 -2.74 -20.69 9.30
CA SER A 288 -1.85 -20.07 8.30
C SER A 288 -0.88 -21.06 7.63
N LEU A 289 -0.86 -22.33 8.03
CA LEU A 289 0.04 -23.34 7.47
C LEU A 289 -0.20 -23.60 5.97
N GLN A 290 -1.40 -23.29 5.46
CA GLN A 290 -1.71 -23.36 4.01
C GLN A 290 -0.97 -22.30 3.16
N LEU A 291 -0.38 -21.27 3.79
CA LEU A 291 0.35 -20.19 3.11
C LEU A 291 1.88 -20.40 3.10
N VAL A 292 2.39 -21.42 3.79
CA VAL A 292 3.84 -21.69 3.84
C VAL A 292 4.22 -22.64 2.71
N ASN A 293 5.02 -22.14 1.77
CA ASN A 293 5.54 -22.93 0.67
C ASN A 293 6.67 -23.83 1.20
N VAL A 294 6.41 -25.12 1.44
CA VAL A 294 7.41 -26.04 2.02
C VAL A 294 8.44 -26.48 0.96
N VAL A 295 7.97 -26.76 -0.26
CA VAL A 295 8.76 -27.26 -1.40
C VAL A 295 8.35 -26.50 -2.65
N ALA A 296 9.29 -26.20 -3.54
CA ALA A 296 8.99 -25.58 -4.83
C ALA A 296 8.03 -26.45 -5.65
N GLN A 297 6.76 -26.05 -5.72
CA GLN A 297 5.80 -26.69 -6.60
C GLN A 297 6.05 -26.25 -8.06
N PRO A 298 5.95 -27.17 -9.03
CA PRO A 298 6.00 -26.78 -10.44
C PRO A 298 4.86 -25.79 -10.75
N PRO A 299 5.07 -24.84 -11.68
CA PRO A 299 4.05 -23.86 -12.04
C PRO A 299 2.77 -24.55 -12.50
N ARG A 300 1.62 -23.94 -12.21
CA ARG A 300 0.34 -24.47 -12.71
C ARG A 300 0.41 -24.54 -14.24
N PRO A 301 -0.06 -25.64 -14.85
CA PRO A 301 -0.04 -25.78 -16.30
C PRO A 301 -0.79 -24.60 -16.92
N PHE A 302 -0.08 -23.82 -17.72
CA PHE A 302 -0.64 -22.74 -18.52
C PHE A 302 -0.69 -23.24 -19.97
N PRO A 303 -1.74 -22.91 -20.74
CA PRO A 303 -1.80 -23.31 -22.13
C PRO A 303 -0.65 -22.62 -22.88
N MET A 304 0.32 -23.41 -23.30
CA MET A 304 1.35 -22.96 -24.21
C MET A 304 0.74 -22.83 -25.60
N PRO A 305 0.99 -21.74 -26.35
CA PRO A 305 0.64 -21.71 -27.75
C PRO A 305 1.30 -22.92 -28.41
N GLY A 306 0.49 -23.75 -29.07
CA GLY A 306 1.00 -24.93 -29.77
C GLY A 306 2.12 -24.50 -30.69
N LYS A 307 3.27 -25.18 -30.65
CA LYS A 307 4.31 -25.00 -31.66
C LYS A 307 3.64 -24.99 -33.01
N ALA A 308 3.95 -24.00 -33.85
CA ALA A 308 3.50 -24.02 -35.23
C ALA A 308 3.90 -25.37 -35.79
N THR A 309 2.91 -26.19 -36.15
CA THR A 309 3.14 -27.42 -36.87
C THR A 309 3.74 -26.98 -38.20
N PHE A 310 5.08 -26.96 -38.27
CA PHE A 310 5.79 -27.06 -39.53
C PHE A 310 5.45 -28.46 -40.06
N PHE A 311 4.25 -28.56 -40.64
CA PHE A 311 3.89 -29.67 -41.47
C PHE A 311 4.91 -29.73 -42.60
N ASP A 312 5.44 -30.93 -42.81
CA ASP A 312 6.32 -31.32 -43.90
C ASP A 312 5.80 -30.81 -45.25
N LEU A 313 6.23 -29.60 -45.64
CA LEU A 313 6.13 -29.11 -47.02
C LEU A 313 7.00 -29.97 -47.97
N ALA A 314 7.88 -30.81 -47.41
CA ALA A 314 8.76 -31.71 -48.16
C ALA A 314 8.03 -32.92 -48.78
N HIS A 315 6.81 -33.27 -48.32
CA HIS A 315 6.12 -34.46 -48.80
C HIS A 315 5.20 -34.23 -50.01
N THR A 316 4.99 -32.98 -50.44
CA THR A 316 4.07 -32.63 -51.54
C THR A 316 4.76 -32.20 -52.84
N HIS A 317 6.08 -31.99 -52.85
CA HIS A 317 6.78 -31.48 -54.04
C HIS A 317 8.09 -32.18 -54.44
N LEU A 318 8.45 -33.32 -53.83
CA LEU A 318 9.54 -34.16 -54.33
C LEU A 318 8.98 -35.25 -55.24
N GLN A 319 8.97 -35.00 -56.56
CA GLN A 319 8.92 -36.08 -57.53
C GLN A 319 10.27 -36.80 -57.50
N MET A 320 10.27 -38.05 -57.03
CA MET A 320 11.44 -38.92 -57.12
C MET A 320 11.63 -39.31 -58.59
N PRO A 321 12.85 -39.22 -59.16
CA PRO A 321 13.13 -39.73 -60.49
C PRO A 321 12.89 -41.25 -60.53
N ASP A 322 12.33 -41.77 -61.63
CA ASP A 322 12.04 -43.20 -61.77
C ASP A 322 13.33 -44.03 -61.76
N VAL A 323 13.42 -44.95 -60.79
CA VAL A 323 14.62 -45.75 -60.47
C VAL A 323 14.48 -47.19 -60.96
N SER A 324 13.40 -47.51 -61.70
CA SER A 324 13.09 -48.85 -62.22
C SER A 324 14.24 -49.51 -62.97
N SER A 325 14.98 -48.74 -63.79
CA SER A 325 16.13 -49.25 -64.55
C SER A 325 17.32 -49.67 -63.68
N ARG A 326 17.56 -49.01 -62.54
CA ARG A 326 18.64 -49.37 -61.62
C ARG A 326 18.28 -50.55 -60.71
N LEU A 327 16.99 -50.80 -60.50
CA LEU A 327 16.50 -51.93 -59.71
C LEU A 327 16.62 -53.25 -60.49
N SER A 328 16.35 -53.24 -61.80
CA SER A 328 16.57 -54.42 -62.65
C SER A 328 18.04 -54.86 -62.72
N ASP A 329 18.97 -53.90 -62.71
CA ASP A 329 20.41 -54.18 -62.74
C ASP A 329 20.92 -54.82 -61.43
N LEU A 330 20.22 -54.59 -60.31
CA LEU A 330 20.55 -55.15 -59.00
C LEU A 330 19.86 -56.51 -58.76
N GLU A 331 18.67 -56.74 -59.31
CA GLU A 331 17.94 -58.02 -59.19
C GLU A 331 18.53 -59.13 -60.07
N ALA A 332 19.20 -58.79 -61.17
CA ALA A 332 19.93 -59.76 -61.99
C ALA A 332 21.22 -60.30 -61.31
N GLY A 333 21.72 -59.61 -60.28
CA GLY A 333 22.99 -59.91 -59.61
C GLY A 333 22.92 -60.84 -58.39
N ALA A 334 21.73 -61.22 -57.91
CA ALA A 334 21.61 -61.92 -56.62
C ALA A 334 20.53 -63.03 -56.58
N LYS A 335 20.81 -64.19 -57.20
CA LYS A 335 20.15 -65.45 -56.83
C LYS A 335 21.03 -66.27 -55.87
N LYS A 336 20.41 -66.58 -54.73
CA LYS A 336 20.85 -67.22 -53.47
C LYS A 336 21.17 -68.73 -53.61
N PRO A 337 21.89 -69.34 -52.65
CA PRO A 337 21.52 -70.65 -52.14
C PRO A 337 21.11 -70.62 -50.65
N GLU A 338 20.25 -71.59 -50.31
CA GLU A 338 19.34 -71.68 -49.17
C GLU A 338 19.91 -72.57 -48.04
N ALA A 339 19.54 -72.32 -46.78
CA ALA A 339 19.92 -73.14 -45.62
C ALA A 339 18.69 -73.54 -44.76
N PRO A 340 18.69 -74.72 -44.08
CA PRO A 340 17.48 -75.44 -43.67
C PRO A 340 17.06 -75.29 -42.19
N GLN A 341 15.80 -75.64 -41.89
CA GLN A 341 15.11 -75.55 -40.58
C GLN A 341 15.47 -76.71 -39.60
N PRO A 342 15.36 -76.52 -38.26
CA PRO A 342 15.64 -77.57 -37.27
C PRO A 342 14.39 -78.35 -36.80
N ALA A 343 14.62 -79.60 -36.40
CA ALA A 343 13.67 -80.61 -35.97
C ALA A 343 13.35 -80.58 -34.46
N ALA A 344 12.13 -80.95 -34.07
CA ALA A 344 11.70 -81.21 -32.70
C ALA A 344 11.50 -82.73 -32.47
N ALA A 345 11.95 -83.21 -31.31
CA ALA A 345 12.10 -84.61 -30.92
C ALA A 345 10.78 -85.32 -30.48
N PRO A 346 10.73 -86.67 -30.47
CA PRO A 346 9.48 -87.44 -30.50
C PRO A 346 9.03 -88.12 -29.18
N LYS A 347 7.69 -88.10 -29.00
CA LYS A 347 6.70 -89.17 -28.74
C LYS A 347 7.04 -90.44 -27.94
N ALA A 348 6.06 -90.83 -27.10
CA ALA A 348 5.40 -92.15 -27.00
C ALA A 348 4.54 -92.17 -25.72
N GLN A 349 3.37 -92.79 -25.52
CA GLN A 349 2.39 -93.66 -26.22
C GLN A 349 1.13 -93.56 -25.29
N THR A 350 -0.12 -93.81 -25.66
CA THR A 350 -0.76 -95.08 -26.05
C THR A 350 -2.24 -94.78 -26.34
N GLY A 351 -2.83 -95.51 -27.29
CA GLY A 351 -4.28 -95.58 -27.42
C GLY A 351 -4.71 -96.17 -28.76
N GLY A 352 -4.66 -97.50 -28.89
CA GLY A 352 -5.32 -98.24 -29.96
C GLY A 352 -6.84 -98.04 -29.87
N TRP A 353 -7.46 -97.41 -30.88
CA TRP A 353 -8.23 -97.99 -32.01
C TRP A 353 -9.72 -98.24 -31.74
N PHE A 354 -10.50 -97.92 -32.78
CA PHE A 354 -11.83 -98.46 -33.14
C PHE A 354 -13.08 -97.77 -32.51
N TRP A 355 -14.13 -97.35 -33.25
CA TRP A 355 -14.68 -97.75 -34.56
C TRP A 355 -15.28 -96.57 -35.36
N ARG A 356 -15.54 -96.84 -36.64
CA ARG A 356 -16.22 -96.03 -37.66
C ARG A 356 -17.68 -96.48 -37.82
N LYS A 357 -18.51 -95.53 -38.29
CA LYS A 357 -19.91 -95.59 -38.77
C LYS A 357 -21.00 -95.48 -37.72
#